data_AF-W1XU71-F1
#
_entry.id   AF-W1XU71-F1
#
_cell.length_a   1.000
_cell.length_b   1.000
_cell.length_c   1.000
_cell.angle_alpha   90.00
_cell.angle_beta   90.00
_cell.angle_gamma   90.00
#
_symmetry.space_group_name_H-M   'P 1'
#
loop_
_entity.id
_entity.type
_entity.pdbx_description
1 polymer ?
#
loop_
_entity_poly.entity_id
_entity_poly.type
_entity_poly.pdbx_seq_one_letter_code
_entity_poly.pdbx_strand_id
1 'polypeptide(L)' 'MVARDVTQMHQLEGARRNFFANVSHELRTPLTVLQGYLEMMDEQPLEGAVREKALHTMREQTQRMEGLVKQLLTLSK' A
#
# COMPACT_ATOMS: atom_id res chain seq x y z
N MET A 1 11.47 -13.80 42.57
CA MET A 1 10.62 -13.01 41.67
C MET A 1 11.20 -13.18 40.27
N VAL A 2 10.54 -13.92 39.37
CA VAL A 2 11.04 -14.10 38.01
C VAL A 2 10.62 -12.87 37.22
N ALA A 3 11.55 -11.94 36.98
CA ALA A 3 11.32 -10.82 36.07
C ALA A 3 11.19 -11.40 34.66
N ARG A 4 9.95 -11.51 34.16
CA ARG A 4 9.70 -11.89 32.77
C ARG A 4 10.18 -10.72 31.91
N ASP A 5 11.13 -10.96 31.01
CA ASP A 5 11.63 -9.92 30.12
C ASP A 5 10.54 -9.57 29.09
N VAL A 6 9.71 -8.59 29.46
CA VAL A 6 8.63 -8.04 28.63
C VAL A 6 9.16 -7.08 27.56
N THR A 7 10.46 -6.76 27.59
CA THR A 7 11.09 -5.80 26.68
C THR A 7 11.01 -6.28 25.23
N GLN A 8 11.30 -7.56 24.99
CA GLN A 8 11.21 -8.14 23.64
C GLN A 8 9.78 -8.16 23.09
N MET A 9 8.79 -8.43 23.95
CA MET A 9 7.38 -8.44 23.57
C MET A 9 6.90 -7.03 23.18
N HIS A 10 7.25 -6.01 23.97
CA HIS A 10 6.91 -4.62 23.66
C HIS A 10 7.61 -4.09 22.41
N GLN A 11 8.87 -4.47 22.18
CA GLN A 11 9.59 -4.13 20.94
C GLN A 11 8.92 -4.73 19.70
N LEU A 12 8.47 -5.99 19.80
CA LEU A 12 7.77 -6.68 18.71
C LEU A 12 6.43 -6.00 18.39
N GLU A 13 5.66 -5.62 19.41
CA GLU A 13 4.41 -4.87 19.24
C GLU A 13 4.64 -3.49 18.63
N GLY A 14 5.69 -2.78 19.05
CA GLY A 14 6.07 -1.48 18.49
C GLY A 14 6.45 -1.60 17.01
N ALA A 15 7.25 -2.60 16.66
CA ALA A 15 7.63 -2.88 15.27
C ALA A 15 6.40 -3.20 14.40
N ARG A 16 5.45 -4.00 14.93
CA ARG A 16 4.19 -4.31 14.25
C ARG A 16 3.35 -3.06 13.99
N ARG A 17 3.19 -2.17 14.98
CA ARG A 17 2.45 -0.91 14.82
C ARG A 17 3.09 0.02 13.79
N ASN A 18 4.41 0.19 13.84
CA ASN A 18 5.15 1.00 12.88
C ASN A 18 5.01 0.46 11.46
N PHE A 19 5.06 -0.86 11.31
CA PHE A 19 4.84 -1.50 10.01
C PHE A 19 3.43 -1.23 9.46
N PHE A 20 2.37 -1.38 10.26
CA PHE A 20 1.01 -1.03 9.82
C PHE A 20 0.88 0.44 9.40
N ALA A 21 1.48 1.36 10.15
CA ALA A 21 1.49 2.77 9.80
C ALA A 21 2.18 2.98 8.45
N ASN A 22 3.37 2.41 8.26
CA ASN A 22 4.14 2.52 7.02
C ASN A 22 3.36 1.99 5.83
N VAL A 23 2.77 0.79 5.92
CA VAL A 23 1.98 0.24 4.81
C VAL A 23 0.76 1.11 4.53
N SER A 24 0.08 1.62 5.55
CA SER A 24 -1.07 2.53 5.36
C SER A 24 -0.66 3.81 4.64
N HIS A 25 0.51 4.37 4.94
CA HIS A 25 1.05 5.53 4.22
C HIS A 25 1.43 5.17 2.78
N GLU A 26 2.10 4.03 2.58
CA GLU A 26 2.53 3.57 1.26
C GLU A 26 1.37 3.18 0.35
N LEU A 27 0.21 2.79 0.89
CA LEU A 27 -1.00 2.53 0.13
C LEU A 27 -1.69 3.81 -0.37
N ARG A 28 -1.52 4.95 0.31
CA ARG A 28 -2.15 6.22 -0.12
C ARG A 28 -1.62 6.67 -1.47
N THR A 29 -0.31 6.60 -1.67
CA THR A 29 0.34 7.04 -2.92
C THR A 29 -0.22 6.34 -4.18
N PRO A 30 -0.21 5.00 -4.30
CA PRO A 30 -0.78 4.32 -5.47
C PRO A 30 -2.29 4.56 -5.60
N LEU A 31 -3.02 4.69 -4.48
CA LEU A 31 -4.45 5.00 -4.51
C LEU A 31 -4.73 6.39 -5.10
N THR A 32 -3.96 7.40 -4.71
CA THR A 32 -4.07 8.77 -5.26
C THR A 32 -3.74 8.80 -6.75
N VAL A 33 -2.74 8.02 -7.20
CA VAL A 33 -2.43 7.90 -8.63
C VAL A 33 -3.59 7.27 -9.40
N LEU A 34 -4.20 6.20 -8.87
CA LEU A 34 -5.38 5.59 -9.47
C LEU A 34 -6.56 6.58 -9.54
N GLN A 35 -6.82 7.32 -8.47
CA GLN A 35 -7.86 8.35 -8.43
C GLN A 35 -7.65 9.40 -9.51
N GLY A 36 -6.44 9.95 -9.64
CA GLY A 36 -6.16 10.96 -10.67
C GLY A 36 -6.37 10.43 -12.10
N TYR A 37 -5.98 9.20 -12.41
CA TYR A 37 -6.27 8.61 -13.72
C TYR A 37 -7.76 8.38 -13.96
N LEU A 38 -8.49 7.96 -12.94
CA LEU A 38 -9.95 7.78 -13.03
C LEU A 38 -10.67 9.12 -13.25
N GLU A 39 -10.26 10.17 -12.52
CA GLU A 39 -10.78 11.54 -12.70
C GLU A 39 -10.50 12.04 -14.13
N MET A 40 -9.27 11.88 -14.63
CA MET A 40 -8.93 12.26 -16.00
C MET A 40 -9.79 11.53 -17.06
N MET A 41 -10.07 10.24 -16.84
CA MET A 41 -10.91 9.45 -17.76
C MET A 41 -12.40 9.83 -17.70
N ASP A 42 -12.87 10.32 -16.55
CA ASP A 42 -14.24 10.80 -16.36
C ASP A 42 -14.47 12.16 -17.03
N GLU A 43 -13.45 13.04 -16.97
CA GLU A 43 -13.47 14.34 -17.66
C GLU A 43 -13.40 14.19 -19.19
N GLN A 44 -12.52 13.32 -19.70
CA GLN A 44 -12.37 13.09 -21.13
C GLN A 44 -11.87 11.65 -21.42
N PRO A 45 -12.40 10.98 -22.46
CA PRO A 45 -11.84 9.72 -22.92
C PRO A 45 -10.35 9.85 -23.25
N LEU A 46 -9.52 9.05 -22.58
CA LEU A 46 -8.12 8.88 -22.97
C LEU A 46 -8.05 8.01 -24.22
N GLU A 47 -7.20 8.38 -25.18
CA GLU A 47 -7.06 7.67 -26.45
C GLU A 47 -5.60 7.33 -26.78
N GLY A 48 -5.43 6.34 -27.67
CA GLY A 48 -4.14 5.91 -28.20
C GLY A 48 -3.09 5.63 -27.12
N ALA A 49 -1.87 6.13 -27.34
CA ALA A 49 -0.72 5.89 -26.47
C ALA A 49 -0.92 6.42 -25.03
N VAL A 50 -1.72 7.47 -24.85
CA VAL A 50 -1.99 8.04 -23.51
C VAL A 50 -2.84 7.07 -22.69
N ARG A 51 -3.87 6.47 -23.31
CA ARG A 51 -4.71 5.45 -22.67
C ARG A 51 -3.89 4.23 -22.27
N GLU A 52 -3.04 3.74 -23.17
CA GLU A 52 -2.19 2.58 -22.90
C GLU A 52 -1.23 2.83 -21.74
N LYS A 53 -0.59 4.00 -21.72
CA LYS A 53 0.29 4.41 -20.62
C LYS A 53 -0.48 4.52 -19.30
N ALA A 54 -1.65 5.15 -19.31
CA ALA A 54 -2.50 5.27 -18.11
C ALA A 54 -2.87 3.88 -17.55
N LEU A 55 -3.38 2.98 -18.40
CA LEU A 55 -3.74 1.62 -18.00
C LEU A 55 -2.52 0.83 -17.49
N HIS A 56 -1.35 1.01 -18.09
CA HIS A 56 -0.12 0.39 -17.63
C HIS A 56 0.26 0.88 -16.23
N THR A 57 0.31 2.20 -16.02
CA THR A 57 0.65 2.79 -14.72
C THR A 57 -0.37 2.39 -13.65
N MET A 58 -1.67 2.41 -13.95
CA MET A 58 -2.71 1.95 -13.03
C MET A 58 -2.49 0.49 -12.63
N ARG A 59 -2.15 -0.39 -13.58
CA ARG A 59 -1.86 -1.81 -13.31
C ARG A 59 -0.66 -1.97 -12.37
N GLU A 60 0.43 -1.23 -12.61
CA GLU A 60 1.61 -1.25 -11.74
C GLU A 60 1.26 -0.80 -10.32
N GLN A 61 0.45 0.25 -10.17
CA GLN A 61 0.01 0.73 -8.85
C GLN A 61 -0.86 -0.30 -8.14
N THR A 62 -1.80 -0.95 -8.84
CA THR A 62 -2.61 -2.03 -8.26
C THR A 62 -1.75 -3.22 -7.81
N GLN A 63 -0.77 -3.64 -8.60
CA GLN A 63 0.15 -4.72 -8.23
C GLN A 63 1.00 -4.35 -7.00
N ARG A 64 1.46 -3.09 -6.91
CA ARG A 64 2.16 -2.60 -5.72
C ARG A 64 1.28 -2.68 -4.47
N MET A 65 0.03 -2.26 -4.57
CA MET A 65 -0.94 -2.36 -3.46
C MET A 65 -1.18 -3.82 -3.04
N GLU A 66 -1.31 -4.73 -4.01
CA GLU A 66 -1.45 -6.17 -3.72
C GLU A 66 -0.24 -6.71 -2.95
N GLY A 67 0.98 -6.31 -3.34
CA GLY A 67 2.21 -6.66 -2.63
C GLY A 67 2.23 -6.16 -1.19
N LEU A 68 1.83 -4.90 -0.96
CA LEU A 68 1.72 -4.32 0.38
C LEU A 68 0.70 -5.06 1.25
N VAL A 69 -0.46 -5.42 0.69
CA VAL A 69 -1.48 -6.21 1.41
C VAL A 69 -0.97 -7.61 1.74
N LYS A 70 -0.24 -8.27 0.84
CA LYS A 70 0.39 -9.58 1.11
C LYS A 70 1.40 -9.50 2.26
N GLN A 71 2.18 -8.42 2.34
CA GLN A 71 3.11 -8.21 3.46
C GLN A 71 2.36 -8.03 4.78
N LEU A 72 1.26 -7.28 4.79
CA LEU A 72 0.37 -7.15 5.96
C LEU A 72 -0.15 -8.49 6.45
N LEU A 73 -0.67 -9.32 5.53
CA LEU A 73 -1.24 -10.61 5.88
C LEU A 73 -0.18 -11.61 6.37
N THR A 74 1.04 -11.53 5.85
CA THR A 74 2.16 -12.39 6.30
C THR A 74 2.58 -12.06 7.73
N LEU A 75 2.64 -10.78 8.10
CA LEU A 75 3.06 -10.32 9.43
C LEU A 75 1.94 -10.32 10.49
N SER A 76 0.69 -10.45 10.05
CA SER A 76 -0.45 -10.61 10.96
C SER A 76 -0.69 -12.07 11.39
N LYS A 77 0.02 -13.03 10.79
CA LYS A 77 0.07 -14.43 11.22
C LYS A 77 1.18 -14.62 12.25
#